data_AF-A0A9D1NAF3-F1
#
_entry.id   AF-A0A9D1NAF3-F1
#
_cell.length_a   1.000
_cell.length_b   1.000
_cell.length_c   1.000
_cell.angle_alpha   90.00
_cell.angle_beta   90.00
_cell.angle_gamma   90.00
#
_symmetry.space_group_name_H-M   'P 1'
#
loop_
_entity.id
_entity.type
_entity.pdbx_description
1 polymer ?
#
loop_
_entity_poly.entity_id
_entity_poly.type
_entity_poly.pdbx_seq_one_letter_code
_entity_poly.pdbx_strand_id
1 'polypeptide(L)'
;MAVVFKKTEMLTDTPLHYCPGCTHGIAHRLVAEAIDELGLKGRVVGVAPVGCAVFAYKYFNCDMQEAAHGRAPAVATGIKLTDPDNIVFAYQGDGDLASIGMAEIVHAAARGMNITVIFINNA
;
A
#
# COMPACT_ATOMS: atom_id res chain seq x y z
N MET A 1 -2.06 -28.18 16.03
CA MET A 1 -2.25 -26.71 16.12
C MET A 1 -3.28 -26.35 15.05
N ALA A 2 -4.38 -25.68 15.41
CA ALA A 2 -5.38 -25.26 14.43
C ALA A 2 -4.79 -24.19 13.50
N VAL A 3 -5.09 -24.26 12.20
CA VAL A 3 -4.69 -23.23 11.25
C VAL A 3 -5.58 -22.02 11.47
N VAL A 4 -5.00 -20.92 11.98
CA VAL A 4 -5.74 -19.69 12.33
C VAL A 4 -5.91 -18.78 11.11
N PHE A 5 -4.95 -18.79 10.18
CA PHE A 5 -5.02 -18.08 8.91
C PHE A 5 -4.25 -18.82 7.83
N LYS A 6 -4.57 -18.53 6.57
CA LYS A 6 -3.83 -18.99 5.39
C LYS A 6 -3.25 -17.78 4.68
N LYS A 7 -2.16 -17.98 3.96
CA LYS A 7 -1.63 -16.93 3.08
C LYS A 7 -2.63 -16.68 1.95
N THR A 8 -3.03 -15.42 1.77
CA THR A 8 -3.90 -15.00 0.67
C THR A 8 -3.17 -15.01 -0.67
N GLU A 9 -3.90 -15.22 -1.76
CA GLU A 9 -3.40 -15.12 -3.13
C GLU A 9 -2.99 -13.70 -3.53
N MET A 10 -3.39 -12.69 -2.75
CA MET A 10 -3.00 -11.30 -2.93
C MET A 10 -1.57 -11.01 -2.47
N LEU A 11 -0.85 -12.00 -1.92
CA LEU A 11 0.58 -11.91 -1.64
C LEU A 11 1.40 -12.86 -2.53
N THR A 12 2.53 -12.39 -3.04
CA THR A 12 3.48 -13.19 -3.82
C THR A 12 4.27 -14.15 -2.92
N ASP A 13 4.95 -15.13 -3.52
CA ASP A 13 5.87 -16.05 -2.83
C ASP A 13 7.25 -15.47 -2.51
N THR A 14 7.45 -14.17 -2.78
CA THR A 14 8.70 -13.49 -2.47
C THR A 14 8.94 -13.47 -0.95
N PRO A 15 10.10 -13.94 -0.47
CA PRO A 15 10.48 -13.80 0.92
C PRO A 15 10.50 -12.33 1.35
N LEU A 16 9.96 -12.04 2.54
CA LEU A 16 9.97 -10.67 3.08
C LEU A 16 11.37 -10.28 3.53
N HIS A 17 11.82 -9.10 3.11
CA HIS A 17 13.16 -8.56 3.41
C HIS A 17 13.18 -7.71 4.69
N TYR A 18 12.15 -7.82 5.54
CA TYR A 18 12.05 -7.05 6.77
C TYR A 18 12.84 -7.70 7.91
N CYS A 19 13.31 -6.89 8.86
CA CYS A 19 13.97 -7.38 10.07
C CYS A 19 13.07 -8.35 10.85
N PRO A 20 13.64 -9.36 11.54
CA PRO A 20 12.88 -10.18 12.48
C PRO A 20 12.16 -9.30 13.51
N GLY A 21 10.86 -9.54 13.71
CA GLY A 21 10.02 -8.74 14.60
C GLY A 21 9.40 -7.48 13.98
N CYS A 22 9.78 -7.10 12.75
CA CYS A 22 9.13 -6.01 12.04
C CYS A 22 7.68 -6.37 11.68
N THR A 23 6.75 -5.45 11.93
CA THR A 23 5.30 -5.67 11.77
C THR A 23 4.79 -5.48 10.34
N HIS A 24 5.64 -5.07 9.39
CA HIS A 24 5.25 -4.88 7.99
C HIS A 24 4.66 -6.15 7.37
N GLY A 25 5.19 -7.34 7.71
CA GLY A 25 4.64 -8.60 7.21
C GLY A 25 3.22 -8.88 7.68
N ILE A 26 2.88 -8.48 8.90
CA ILE A 26 1.52 -8.58 9.43
C ILE A 26 0.62 -7.56 8.72
N ALA A 27 1.07 -6.31 8.58
CA ALA A 27 0.32 -5.27 7.88
C ALA A 27 0.02 -5.66 6.42
N HIS A 28 1.02 -6.18 5.69
CA HIS A 28 0.85 -6.66 4.32
C HIS A 28 -0.19 -7.77 4.22
N ARG A 29 -0.13 -8.74 5.14
CA ARG A 29 -1.14 -9.82 5.21
C ARG A 29 -2.54 -9.26 5.41
N LEU A 30 -2.73 -8.34 6.35
CA LEU A 30 -4.05 -7.76 6.64
C LEU A 30 -4.60 -6.96 5.46
N VAL A 31 -3.75 -6.17 4.79
CA VAL A 31 -4.15 -5.42 3.59
C VAL A 31 -4.52 -6.39 2.46
N ALA A 32 -3.73 -7.44 2.26
CA ALA A 32 -3.97 -8.43 1.22
C ALA A 32 -5.23 -9.27 1.49
N GLU A 33 -5.48 -9.66 2.74
CA GLU A 33 -6.72 -10.33 3.16
C GLU A 33 -7.94 -9.44 2.92
N ALA A 34 -7.86 -8.15 3.25
CA ALA A 34 -8.94 -7.21 2.96
C ALA A 34 -9.23 -7.08 1.46
N ILE A 35 -8.21 -7.06 0.60
CA ILE A 35 -8.38 -7.03 -0.86
C ILE A 35 -9.11 -8.29 -1.36
N ASP A 36 -8.74 -9.46 -0.82
CA ASP A 36 -9.30 -10.77 -1.18
C ASP A 36 -10.77 -10.89 -0.72
N GLU A 37 -11.05 -10.56 0.54
CA GLU A 37 -12.39 -10.58 1.14
C GLU A 37 -13.38 -9.64 0.44
N LEU A 38 -12.89 -8.51 -0.07
CA LEU A 38 -13.68 -7.55 -0.84
C LEU A 38 -13.85 -7.97 -2.32
N GLY A 39 -13.23 -9.06 -2.76
CA GLY A 39 -13.34 -9.56 -4.13
C GLY A 39 -12.70 -8.62 -5.17
N LEU A 40 -11.66 -7.88 -4.79
CA LEU A 40 -11.06 -6.81 -5.61
C LEU A 40 -9.91 -7.29 -6.50
N LYS A 41 -9.63 -8.59 -6.54
CA LYS A 41 -8.55 -9.17 -7.35
C LYS A 41 -8.69 -8.76 -8.81
N GLY A 42 -7.58 -8.30 -9.41
CA GLY A 42 -7.55 -7.80 -10.78
C GLY A 42 -8.11 -6.39 -10.99
N ARG A 43 -8.52 -5.70 -9.92
CA ARG A 43 -9.05 -4.32 -9.95
C ARG A 43 -8.36 -3.38 -8.95
N VAL A 44 -7.12 -3.68 -8.59
CA VAL A 44 -6.37 -2.98 -7.54
C VAL A 44 -5.02 -2.56 -8.09
N VAL A 45 -4.66 -1.30 -7.84
CA VAL A 45 -3.33 -0.76 -8.10
C VAL A 45 -2.79 -0.19 -6.81
N GLY A 46 -1.59 -0.63 -6.42
CA GLY A 46 -0.91 -0.09 -5.24
C GLY A 46 0.20 0.89 -5.61
N VAL A 47 0.50 1.80 -4.68
CA VAL A 47 1.60 2.75 -4.79
C VAL A 47 2.58 2.50 -3.65
N ALA A 48 3.80 2.14 -4.01
CA ALA A 48 4.90 1.95 -3.07
C ALA A 48 5.65 3.28 -2.82
N PRO A 49 6.05 3.57 -1.58
CA PRO A 49 6.76 4.78 -1.19
C PRO A 49 8.28 4.56 -1.28
N VAL A 50 9.07 5.49 -0.74
CA VAL A 50 10.49 5.25 -0.43
C VAL A 50 10.68 5.02 1.08
N GLY A 51 11.53 4.05 1.45
CA GLY A 51 11.81 3.63 2.83
C GLY A 51 11.69 2.11 3.00
N CYS A 52 11.64 1.58 4.23
CA CYS A 52 11.41 0.12 4.43
C CYS A 52 10.13 -0.37 3.71
N ALA A 53 9.10 0.47 3.69
CA ALA A 53 7.82 0.23 3.04
C ALA A 53 7.92 0.08 1.50
N VAL A 54 9.02 0.51 0.86
CA VAL A 54 9.22 0.45 -0.61
C VAL A 54 9.02 -0.96 -1.17
N PHE A 55 9.43 -1.98 -0.41
CA PHE A 55 9.37 -3.36 -0.87
C PHE A 55 7.95 -3.91 -1.06
N ALA A 56 6.90 -3.16 -0.68
CA ALA A 56 5.50 -3.53 -0.91
C ALA A 56 5.24 -3.98 -2.35
N TYR A 57 5.89 -3.37 -3.35
CA TYR A 57 5.72 -3.75 -4.76
C TYR A 57 6.20 -5.17 -5.09
N LYS A 58 7.06 -5.77 -4.26
CA LYS A 58 7.49 -7.17 -4.44
C LYS A 58 6.50 -8.17 -3.85
N TYR A 59 5.66 -7.71 -2.92
CA TYR A 59 4.88 -8.59 -2.04
C TYR A 59 3.41 -8.63 -2.40
N PHE A 60 2.81 -7.53 -2.86
CA PHE A 60 1.43 -7.54 -3.31
C PHE A 60 1.32 -8.12 -4.72
N ASN A 61 0.37 -9.04 -4.91
CA ASN A 61 0.07 -9.66 -6.19
C ASN A 61 -0.97 -8.84 -6.97
N CYS A 62 -0.62 -7.58 -7.23
CA CYS A 62 -1.37 -6.64 -8.06
C CYS A 62 -0.39 -5.70 -8.76
N ASP A 63 -0.89 -4.85 -9.65
CA ASP A 63 -0.05 -3.81 -10.25
C ASP A 63 0.41 -2.84 -9.16
N MET A 64 1.71 -2.51 -9.18
CA MET A 64 2.35 -1.68 -8.16
C MET A 64 3.24 -0.64 -8.84
N GLN A 65 3.05 0.63 -8.49
CA GLN A 65 3.88 1.74 -8.96
C GLN A 65 4.73 2.28 -7.81
N GLU A 66 6.05 2.36 -8.01
CA GLU A 66 6.92 3.07 -7.08
C GLU A 66 6.82 4.58 -7.32
N ALA A 67 6.63 5.35 -6.24
CA ALA A 67 6.62 6.80 -6.27
C ALA A 67 7.94 7.35 -5.73
N ALA A 68 8.33 8.53 -6.22
CA ALA A 68 9.38 9.31 -5.57
C ALA A 68 9.02 9.61 -4.11
N HIS A 69 10.03 9.79 -3.25
CA HIS A 69 9.83 9.96 -1.81
C HIS A 69 8.80 11.07 -1.50
N GLY A 70 7.76 10.72 -0.74
CA GLY A 70 6.64 11.59 -0.36
C GLY A 70 5.59 11.82 -1.45
N ARG A 71 5.73 11.24 -2.64
CA ARG A 71 4.84 11.51 -3.78
C ARG A 71 3.77 10.44 -3.99
N ALA A 72 3.69 9.45 -3.12
CA ALA A 72 2.70 8.38 -3.28
C ALA A 72 1.23 8.87 -3.35
N PRO A 73 0.77 9.89 -2.57
CA PRO A 73 -0.59 10.42 -2.73
C PRO A 73 -0.82 11.11 -4.08
N ALA A 74 0.20 11.81 -4.59
CA ALA A 74 0.14 12.47 -5.90
C ALA A 74 0.06 11.45 -7.04
N VAL A 75 0.90 10.42 -6.99
CA VAL A 75 0.89 9.31 -7.95
C VAL A 75 -0.43 8.55 -7.89
N ALA A 76 -0.90 8.20 -6.69
CA ALA A 76 -2.19 7.53 -6.49
C ALA A 76 -3.36 8.36 -7.04
N THR A 77 -3.34 9.69 -6.84
CA THR A 77 -4.31 10.61 -7.43
C THR A 77 -4.30 10.52 -8.96
N GLY A 78 -3.13 10.54 -9.59
CA GLY A 78 -3.00 10.42 -11.05
C GLY A 78 -3.54 9.09 -11.59
N ILE A 79 -3.21 7.98 -10.93
CA ILE A 79 -3.72 6.64 -11.28
C ILE A 79 -5.24 6.64 -11.18
N LYS A 80 -5.81 7.12 -10.06
CA LYS A 80 -7.26 7.11 -9.84
C LYS A 80 -8.04 7.97 -10.84
N LEU A 81 -7.44 9.07 -11.30
CA LEU A 81 -8.06 9.93 -12.32
C LEU A 81 -7.99 9.33 -13.73
N THR A 82 -6.94 8.55 -14.01
CA THR A 82 -6.74 7.92 -15.32
C THR A 82 -7.55 6.64 -15.46
N ASP A 83 -7.72 5.90 -14.35
CA ASP A 83 -8.49 4.66 -14.29
C ASP A 83 -9.47 4.67 -13.09
N PRO A 84 -10.65 5.30 -13.25
CA PRO A 84 -11.59 5.52 -12.16
C PRO A 84 -12.23 4.25 -11.60
N ASP A 85 -12.24 3.15 -12.35
CA ASP A 85 -12.90 1.89 -11.95
C ASP A 85 -12.01 1.01 -11.06
N ASN A 86 -10.70 1.28 -11.06
CA ASN A 86 -9.73 0.59 -10.23
C ASN A 86 -9.68 1.16 -8.80
N ILE A 87 -9.46 0.27 -7.83
CA ILE A 87 -9.19 0.63 -6.45
C ILE A 87 -7.71 0.97 -6.33
N VAL A 88 -7.41 2.13 -5.76
CA VAL A 88 -6.03 2.61 -5.63
C VAL A 88 -5.68 2.76 -4.17
N PHE A 89 -4.57 2.13 -3.76
CA PHE A 89 -4.03 2.31 -2.41
C PHE A 89 -2.57 2.76 -2.44
N ALA A 90 -2.15 3.48 -1.41
CA ALA A 90 -0.75 3.76 -1.12
C ALA A 90 -0.37 3.14 0.23
N TYR A 91 0.83 2.57 0.33
CA TYR A 91 1.34 1.98 1.58
C TYR A 91 2.52 2.81 2.08
N GLN A 92 2.32 3.76 2.99
CA GLN A 92 3.34 4.78 3.30
C GLN A 92 3.84 4.71 4.74
N GLY A 93 5.14 4.92 4.93
CA GLY A 93 5.73 5.15 6.26
C GLY A 93 5.47 6.57 6.78
N ASP A 94 5.79 6.80 8.05
CA ASP A 94 5.68 8.09 8.75
C ASP A 94 6.54 9.20 8.15
N GLY A 95 7.81 8.93 7.85
CA GLY A 95 8.66 9.91 7.17
C GLY A 95 8.16 10.25 5.76
N ASP A 96 7.71 9.24 5.00
CA ASP A 96 7.22 9.43 3.63
C ASP A 96 5.90 10.21 3.61
N LEU A 97 4.93 9.83 4.44
CA LEU A 97 3.59 10.44 4.45
C LEU A 97 3.55 11.76 5.22
N ALA A 98 4.04 11.76 6.46
CA ALA A 98 3.80 12.82 7.45
C ALA A 98 4.97 13.80 7.59
N SER A 99 6.10 13.56 6.91
CA SER A 99 7.18 14.54 6.76
C SER A 99 7.21 15.10 5.34
N ILE A 100 8.02 14.54 4.43
CA ILE A 100 8.23 15.10 3.09
C ILE A 100 6.97 15.08 2.22
N GLY A 101 6.06 14.12 2.42
CA GLY A 101 4.81 13.96 1.67
C GLY A 101 3.59 14.66 2.27
N MET A 102 3.75 15.42 3.36
CA MET A 102 2.60 15.96 4.10
C MET A 102 1.67 16.81 3.24
N ALA A 103 2.22 17.65 2.36
CA ALA A 103 1.40 18.46 1.46
C ALA A 103 0.59 17.60 0.48
N GLU A 104 1.16 16.50 -0.01
CA GLU A 104 0.49 15.64 -0.99
C GLU A 104 -0.74 14.96 -0.41
N ILE A 105 -0.63 14.39 0.81
CA ILE A 105 -1.77 13.74 1.46
C ILE A 105 -2.85 14.74 1.87
N VAL A 106 -2.46 15.90 2.42
CA VAL A 106 -3.42 16.94 2.82
C VAL A 106 -4.21 17.42 1.62
N HIS A 107 -3.55 17.67 0.48
CA HIS A 107 -4.25 18.11 -0.72
C HIS A 107 -5.04 16.99 -1.40
N ALA A 108 -4.60 15.72 -1.34
CA ALA A 108 -5.40 14.59 -1.82
C ALA A 108 -6.70 14.44 -0.99
N ALA A 109 -6.61 14.55 0.33
CA ALA A 109 -7.76 14.53 1.23
C ALA A 109 -8.70 15.72 1.02
N ALA A 110 -8.14 16.93 0.88
CA ALA A 110 -8.93 18.14 0.64
C ALA A 110 -9.73 18.10 -0.68
N ARG A 111 -9.23 17.38 -1.69
CA ARG A 111 -9.94 17.14 -2.96
C ARG A 111 -10.97 16.01 -2.87
N GLY A 112 -11.03 15.27 -1.77
CA GLY A 112 -11.88 14.08 -1.65
C GLY A 112 -11.47 12.96 -2.61
N MET A 113 -10.17 12.81 -2.89
CA MET A 113 -9.69 11.77 -3.78
C MET A 113 -10.07 10.38 -3.25
N ASN A 114 -10.73 9.58 -4.09
CA ASN A 114 -11.16 8.22 -3.73
C ASN A 114 -9.98 7.23 -3.81
N ILE A 115 -9.02 7.39 -2.90
CA ILE A 115 -7.84 6.56 -2.73
C ILE A 115 -7.74 6.13 -1.26
N THR A 116 -7.10 4.99 -0.99
CA THR A 116 -6.81 4.54 0.37
C THR A 116 -5.32 4.75 0.68
N VAL A 117 -5.00 5.34 1.84
CA VAL A 117 -3.61 5.43 2.29
C VAL A 117 -3.44 4.65 3.58
N ILE A 118 -2.60 3.63 3.53
CA ILE A 118 -2.23 2.80 4.69
C ILE A 118 -0.99 3.42 5.30
N PHE A 119 -1.18 4.12 6.43
CA PHE A 119 -0.12 4.79 7.15
C PHE A 119 0.53 3.84 8.17
N ILE A 120 1.76 3.42 7.88
CA ILE A 120 2.59 2.62 8.78
C ILE A 120 3.43 3.53 9.66
N ASN A 121 2.88 3.88 10.83
CA ASN A 121 3.61 4.61 11.86
C ASN A 121 4.46 3.65 12.68
N ASN A 122 5.79 3.74 12.53
CA ASN A 122 6.75 2.80 13.13
C ASN A 122 7.90 3.50 13.89
N ALA A 123 7.74 4.80 14.19
CA ALA A 123 8.62 5.56 15.06
C ALA A 123 8.53 5.12 16.53
#